data_AF-A0ABD2F1R0-F1
#
_entry.id   AF-A0ABD2F1R0-F1
#
_cell.length_a   1.000
_cell.length_b   1.000
_cell.length_c   1.000
_cell.angle_alpha   90.00
_cell.angle_beta   90.00
_cell.angle_gamma   90.00
#
_symmetry.space_group_name_H-M   'P 1'
#
loop_
_entity.id
_entity.type
_entity.pdbx_description
1 polymer ?
#
loop_
_entity_poly.entity_id
_entity_poly.type
_entity_poly.pdbx_seq_one_letter_code
_entity_poly.pdbx_strand_id
1 'polypeptide(L)'
;MERPGAGGINSNECENVSKKEKMSEEFEANTMDPLVDLPFATIDIKDDCGITDVPQINLKRSKENEQIKSDQIKKKKKKQKDYQPNYFLSIPITKKEITGGIKILQDAITQQDQRLAKAMVGDGSFHITLLVMQLLNEDEVNIGIDALLELKPFIEEILRGKHLTLPFQGIGTFGNQVGFVKLAEGDHINPLLEIAEIAKRTFQEKGIPAGDSRGFKPHLTFMKLSKAPWLRKNGVKKIDPELYEKYISHRFGEEMLYRIDLCSMLKKKQSNGYYHCESSIVVGKKPIGIQDLINEALHQERMGLKSKVKQIKELLLKPETQDKIRRELFEGRLINNSNQANDVDFGMTLT
;
A
#
# COMPACT_ATOMS: atom_id res chain seq x y z
N MET A 1 54.19 -2.77 -47.79
CA MET A 1 53.72 -4.11 -47.37
C MET A 1 54.82 -4.73 -46.52
N GLU A 2 55.18 -4.13 -45.40
CA GLU A 2 54.51 -4.13 -44.08
C GLU A 2 54.57 -5.48 -43.34
N ARG A 3 55.63 -5.58 -42.53
CA ARG A 3 55.68 -6.14 -41.17
C ARG A 3 56.05 -4.95 -40.25
N PRO A 4 55.67 -4.90 -38.95
CA PRO A 4 56.42 -5.65 -37.93
C PRO A 4 55.57 -6.18 -36.75
N GLY A 5 56.18 -7.11 -36.00
CA GLY A 5 55.66 -7.69 -34.77
C GLY A 5 56.28 -7.08 -33.50
N ALA A 6 55.49 -7.21 -32.44
CA ALA A 6 55.69 -7.22 -30.98
C ALA A 6 57.07 -6.93 -30.34
N GLY A 7 57.03 -6.15 -29.24
CA GLY A 7 57.91 -6.31 -28.08
C GLY A 7 58.08 -5.09 -27.16
N GLY A 8 57.50 -5.15 -25.94
CA GLY A 8 58.21 -4.83 -24.68
C GLY A 8 58.23 -3.40 -24.09
N ILE A 9 57.35 -3.17 -23.09
CA ILE A 9 57.58 -2.65 -21.70
C ILE A 9 58.53 -1.45 -21.46
N ASN A 10 58.01 -0.38 -20.83
CA ASN A 10 58.64 0.22 -19.63
C ASN A 10 57.70 1.08 -18.76
N SER A 11 57.94 0.96 -17.46
CA SER A 11 57.27 1.49 -16.26
C SER A 11 57.59 2.96 -15.94
N ASN A 12 56.75 3.62 -15.11
CA ASN A 12 57.17 4.35 -13.90
C ASN A 12 55.96 4.95 -13.14
N GLU A 13 55.85 4.58 -11.86
CA GLU A 13 55.06 5.24 -10.79
C GLU A 13 55.79 6.49 -10.28
N CYS A 14 55.05 7.45 -9.70
CA CYS A 14 55.52 8.30 -8.60
C CYS A 14 54.37 8.99 -7.87
N GLU A 15 54.42 8.94 -6.54
CA GLU A 15 53.43 9.39 -5.55
C GLU A 15 53.54 10.88 -5.14
N ASN A 16 52.43 11.39 -4.58
CA ASN A 16 52.25 12.35 -3.46
C ASN A 16 52.98 13.71 -3.42
N VAL A 17 52.22 14.80 -3.19
CA VAL A 17 52.21 15.59 -1.92
C VAL A 17 51.03 16.59 -1.88
N SER A 18 50.27 16.46 -0.79
CA SER A 18 49.40 17.36 -0.02
C SER A 18 49.44 18.89 -0.24
N LYS A 19 48.26 19.52 -0.31
CA LYS A 19 47.99 20.82 0.32
C LYS A 19 46.63 20.84 1.01
N LYS A 20 46.65 21.37 2.23
CA LYS A 20 45.61 21.44 3.24
C LYS A 20 45.17 22.89 3.31
N GLU A 21 43.89 23.19 3.08
CA GLU A 21 43.31 24.49 3.46
C GLU A 21 42.01 24.28 4.23
N LYS A 22 41.86 25.10 5.25
CA LYS A 22 40.94 24.98 6.38
C LYS A 22 39.54 25.46 6.04
N MET A 23 38.60 24.75 6.66
CA MET A 23 37.24 25.09 7.08
C MET A 23 36.92 26.58 7.29
N SER A 24 35.75 26.98 6.79
CA SER A 24 34.89 27.99 7.41
C SER A 24 33.46 27.43 7.42
N GLU A 25 32.98 27.13 8.63
CA GLU A 25 31.59 26.82 8.97
C GLU A 25 30.67 28.03 8.77
N GLU A 26 29.37 27.77 8.96
CA GLU A 26 28.21 28.68 9.04
C GLU A 26 27.52 29.01 7.69
N PHE A 27 26.23 28.80 7.47
CA PHE A 27 25.07 28.64 8.36
C PHE A 27 23.98 27.74 7.75
N GLU A 28 23.18 27.17 8.65
CA GLU A 28 22.04 26.29 8.53
C GLU A 28 20.88 26.83 7.68
N ALA A 29 20.10 25.93 7.05
CA ALA A 29 18.64 26.01 7.04
C ALA A 29 17.97 24.71 6.56
N ASN A 30 17.44 23.95 7.53
CA ASN A 30 16.21 23.16 7.44
C ASN A 30 16.01 22.18 6.27
N THR A 31 16.61 20.99 6.38
CA THR A 31 16.02 19.76 5.81
C THR A 31 14.87 19.29 6.69
N MET A 32 13.71 19.95 6.55
CA MET A 32 12.42 19.37 6.94
C MET A 32 11.76 18.86 5.67
N ASP A 33 11.86 17.55 5.48
CA ASP A 33 11.18 16.78 4.44
C ASP A 33 9.66 16.80 4.71
N PRO A 34 8.81 17.42 3.86
CA PRO A 34 7.37 17.33 4.06
C PRO A 34 6.87 16.04 3.39
N LEU A 35 7.15 14.92 4.04
CA LEU A 35 6.64 13.61 3.64
C LEU A 35 5.19 13.46 4.13
N VAL A 36 4.25 14.03 3.40
CA VAL A 36 2.82 13.72 3.54
C VAL A 36 2.20 13.61 2.14
N ASP A 37 2.42 12.46 1.50
CA ASP A 37 1.73 12.03 0.29
C ASP A 37 0.29 11.61 0.66
N LEU A 38 -0.69 12.50 0.50
CA LEU A 38 -2.12 12.18 0.62
C LEU A 38 -2.68 11.87 -0.78
N PRO A 39 -3.03 10.60 -1.10
CA PRO A 39 -3.36 10.22 -2.47
C PRO A 39 -4.79 10.55 -2.91
N PHE A 40 -5.66 11.01 -2.00
CA PHE A 40 -7.03 11.41 -2.32
C PHE A 40 -7.43 12.63 -1.49
N ALA A 41 -7.02 13.82 -1.93
CA ALA A 41 -7.83 14.99 -1.68
C ALA A 41 -9.07 14.86 -2.57
N THR A 42 -10.23 14.55 -1.98
CA THR A 42 -11.53 14.78 -2.62
C THR A 42 -11.60 16.27 -2.95
N ILE A 43 -11.34 16.61 -4.22
CA ILE A 43 -11.73 17.90 -4.76
C ILE A 43 -13.26 17.84 -4.86
N ASP A 44 -13.94 18.58 -4.00
CA ASP A 44 -15.37 18.86 -4.15
C ASP A 44 -15.55 19.63 -5.47
N ILE A 45 -16.06 18.95 -6.49
CA ILE A 45 -16.56 19.57 -7.72
C ILE A 45 -18.05 19.77 -7.49
N LYS A 46 -18.45 21.00 -7.15
CA LYS A 46 -19.86 21.41 -7.14
C LYS A 46 -20.38 21.40 -8.58
N ASP A 47 -21.47 20.68 -8.78
CA ASP A 47 -22.34 20.81 -9.96
C ASP A 47 -23.52 21.69 -9.55
N ASP A 48 -23.72 22.78 -10.27
CA ASP A 48 -24.62 23.89 -9.91
C ASP A 48 -25.84 23.80 -10.81
N CYS A 49 -26.98 23.35 -10.27
CA CYS A 49 -28.27 23.38 -10.96
C CYS A 49 -29.43 23.57 -9.98
N GLY A 50 -30.02 24.77 -10.00
CA GLY A 50 -31.47 24.99 -10.06
C GLY A 50 -32.30 24.79 -8.79
N ILE A 51 -32.63 25.91 -8.14
CA ILE A 51 -33.61 26.07 -7.06
C ILE A 51 -35.04 25.90 -7.58
N THR A 52 -35.92 25.25 -6.81
CA THR A 52 -37.34 25.64 -6.69
C THR A 52 -37.88 25.37 -5.27
N ASP A 53 -38.37 26.44 -4.63
CA ASP A 53 -39.20 26.51 -3.40
C ASP A 53 -40.57 25.80 -3.63
N VAL A 54 -41.41 25.36 -2.66
CA VAL A 54 -42.05 25.97 -1.46
C VAL A 54 -42.82 24.83 -0.67
N PRO A 55 -43.70 25.06 0.34
CA PRO A 55 -43.50 25.16 1.80
C PRO A 55 -44.02 23.99 2.69
N GLN A 56 -43.70 24.11 3.99
CA GLN A 56 -44.01 23.25 5.15
C GLN A 56 -45.47 23.31 5.66
N ILE A 57 -45.94 22.21 6.30
CA ILE A 57 -47.01 22.22 7.33
C ILE A 57 -46.63 21.30 8.52
N ASN A 58 -46.91 21.81 9.74
CA ASN A 58 -46.65 21.33 11.11
C ASN A 58 -47.32 19.96 11.45
N LEU A 59 -47.15 19.26 12.59
CA LEU A 59 -46.80 19.61 13.98
C LEU A 59 -46.53 18.33 14.84
N LYS A 60 -45.46 18.35 15.64
CA LYS A 60 -45.26 17.75 17.00
C LYS A 60 -45.83 16.35 17.33
N ARG A 61 -44.97 15.31 17.32
CA ARG A 61 -44.99 14.23 18.36
C ARG A 61 -43.73 13.36 18.52
N SER A 62 -42.53 13.79 18.08
CA SER A 62 -41.38 12.89 17.89
C SER A 62 -40.03 13.37 18.44
N LYS A 63 -39.99 14.34 19.38
CA LYS A 63 -38.72 15.00 19.76
C LYS A 63 -37.65 14.07 20.35
N GLU A 64 -38.00 13.03 21.12
CA GLU A 64 -36.99 12.11 21.69
C GLU A 64 -36.49 11.07 20.69
N ASN A 65 -37.38 10.49 19.86
CA ASN A 65 -36.97 9.54 18.81
C ASN A 65 -36.22 10.21 17.65
N GLU A 66 -36.50 11.48 17.36
CA GLU A 66 -35.72 12.29 16.42
C GLU A 66 -34.37 12.70 16.98
N GLN A 67 -34.23 12.92 18.29
CA GLN A 67 -32.93 13.24 18.89
C GLN A 67 -32.00 12.02 18.85
N ILE A 68 -32.48 10.82 19.18
CA ILE A 68 -31.70 9.58 19.08
C ILE A 68 -31.36 9.26 17.62
N LYS A 69 -32.32 9.36 16.69
CA LYS A 69 -32.05 9.18 15.25
C LYS A 69 -31.11 10.25 14.71
N SER A 70 -31.29 11.51 15.08
CA SER A 70 -30.43 12.61 14.61
C SER A 70 -29.03 12.54 15.21
N ASP A 71 -28.85 12.04 16.43
CA ASP A 71 -27.54 11.83 17.04
C ASP A 71 -26.83 10.59 16.48
N GLN A 72 -27.57 9.51 16.16
CA GLN A 72 -27.02 8.38 15.40
C GLN A 72 -26.66 8.80 13.96
N ILE A 73 -27.50 9.59 13.30
CA ILE A 73 -27.24 10.15 11.97
C ILE A 73 -26.07 11.15 12.03
N LYS A 74 -25.95 11.97 13.07
CA LYS A 74 -24.82 12.88 13.28
C LYS A 74 -23.54 12.11 13.58
N LYS A 75 -23.57 11.04 14.39
CA LYS A 75 -22.41 10.15 14.62
C LYS A 75 -21.99 9.41 13.35
N LYS A 76 -22.96 8.92 12.56
CA LYS A 76 -22.71 8.29 11.25
C LYS A 76 -22.14 9.30 10.24
N LYS A 77 -22.67 10.53 10.20
CA LYS A 77 -22.15 11.66 9.41
C LYS A 77 -20.79 12.16 9.88
N LYS A 78 -20.49 12.11 11.19
CA LYS A 78 -19.19 12.50 11.76
C LYS A 78 -18.11 11.47 11.41
N LYS A 79 -18.40 10.16 11.52
CA LYS A 79 -17.52 9.08 11.02
C LYS A 79 -17.26 9.19 9.51
N GLN A 80 -18.25 9.63 8.73
CA GLN A 80 -18.10 9.84 7.28
C GLN A 80 -17.23 11.06 6.94
N LYS A 81 -17.12 12.05 7.85
CA LYS A 81 -16.33 13.27 7.66
C LYS A 81 -14.82 13.06 7.86
N ASP A 82 -14.44 12.00 8.57
CA ASP A 82 -13.05 11.63 8.89
C ASP A 82 -12.55 10.43 8.07
N TYR A 83 -13.35 9.95 7.11
CA TYR A 83 -12.96 8.84 6.25
C TYR A 83 -11.95 9.31 5.21
N GLN A 84 -10.69 8.93 5.44
CA GLN A 84 -9.62 9.09 4.47
C GLN A 84 -8.94 7.73 4.27
N PRO A 85 -9.03 7.15 3.06
CA PRO A 85 -8.37 5.88 2.79
C PRO A 85 -6.86 5.97 2.97
N ASN A 86 -6.29 4.95 3.61
CA ASN A 86 -4.84 4.80 3.81
C ASN A 86 -4.34 3.39 3.40
N TYR A 87 -5.26 2.49 3.03
CA TYR A 87 -4.96 1.18 2.45
C TYR A 87 -5.85 0.92 1.23
N PHE A 88 -5.43 -0.02 0.39
CA PHE A 88 -6.19 -0.44 -0.79
C PHE A 88 -5.85 -1.86 -1.22
N LEU A 89 -6.79 -2.49 -1.92
CA LEU A 89 -6.55 -3.70 -2.68
C LEU A 89 -6.01 -3.34 -4.06
N SER A 90 -4.93 -3.99 -4.45
CA SER A 90 -4.14 -3.69 -5.64
C SER A 90 -4.04 -4.93 -6.54
N ILE A 91 -4.33 -4.77 -7.82
CA ILE A 91 -3.93 -5.72 -8.86
C ILE A 91 -2.63 -5.19 -9.49
N PRO A 92 -1.46 -5.79 -9.20
CA PRO A 92 -0.18 -5.36 -9.75
C PRO A 92 -0.11 -5.62 -11.24
N ILE A 93 0.55 -4.72 -11.98
CA ILE A 93 0.90 -4.96 -13.38
C ILE A 93 2.25 -5.67 -13.42
N THR A 94 2.26 -6.89 -13.96
CA THR A 94 3.44 -7.76 -14.01
C THR A 94 4.02 -7.88 -15.43
N LYS A 95 3.20 -7.65 -16.45
CA LYS A 95 3.62 -7.76 -17.85
C LYS A 95 4.55 -6.61 -18.24
N LYS A 96 5.77 -6.99 -18.65
CA LYS A 96 6.81 -6.05 -19.07
C LYS A 96 6.43 -5.23 -20.30
N GLU A 97 5.64 -5.81 -21.19
CA GLU A 97 5.07 -5.10 -22.35
C GLU A 97 4.26 -3.88 -21.91
N ILE A 98 3.34 -4.04 -20.96
CA ILE A 98 2.51 -2.94 -20.43
C ILE A 98 3.38 -1.91 -19.73
N THR A 99 4.23 -2.34 -18.79
CA THR A 99 5.07 -1.40 -18.02
C THR A 99 6.05 -0.65 -18.93
N GLY A 100 6.59 -1.31 -19.96
CA GLY A 100 7.48 -0.72 -20.95
C GLY A 100 6.75 0.26 -21.87
N GLY A 101 5.54 -0.08 -22.33
CA GLY A 101 4.70 0.81 -23.13
C GLY A 101 4.31 2.08 -22.37
N ILE A 102 3.95 1.95 -21.08
CA ILE A 102 3.67 3.11 -20.23
C ILE A 102 4.92 3.96 -20.02
N LYS A 103 6.09 3.33 -19.83
CA LYS A 103 7.34 4.06 -19.70
C LYS A 103 7.66 4.90 -20.94
N ILE A 104 7.49 4.33 -22.13
CA ILE A 104 7.63 5.04 -23.41
C ILE A 104 6.65 6.22 -23.50
N LEU A 105 5.39 6.04 -23.09
CA LEU A 105 4.41 7.13 -23.01
C LEU A 105 4.87 8.25 -22.05
N GLN A 106 5.29 7.89 -20.83
CA GLN A 106 5.74 8.87 -19.84
C GLN A 106 6.96 9.66 -20.33
N ASP A 107 7.91 8.98 -20.96
CA ASP A 107 9.12 9.60 -21.50
C ASP A 107 8.78 10.53 -22.67
N ALA A 108 7.85 10.14 -23.56
CA ALA A 108 7.38 10.98 -24.66
C ALA A 108 6.64 12.25 -24.17
N ILE A 109 5.85 12.15 -23.09
CA ILE A 109 5.20 13.33 -22.47
C ILE A 109 6.27 14.23 -21.83
N THR A 110 7.22 13.64 -21.10
CA THR A 110 8.28 14.39 -20.40
C THR A 110 9.22 15.09 -21.38
N GLN A 111 9.50 14.49 -22.55
CA GLN A 111 10.25 15.12 -23.63
C GLN A 111 9.57 16.39 -24.17
N GLN A 112 8.25 16.41 -24.21
CA GLN A 112 7.47 17.60 -24.63
C GLN A 112 7.38 18.66 -23.53
N ASP A 113 7.21 18.25 -22.26
CA ASP A 113 7.25 19.15 -21.10
C ASP A 113 7.96 18.51 -19.89
N GLN A 114 9.22 18.89 -19.70
CA GLN A 114 10.10 18.34 -18.64
C GLN A 114 9.58 18.60 -17.22
N ARG A 115 8.72 19.62 -17.03
CA ARG A 115 8.17 19.95 -15.71
C ARG A 115 7.30 18.79 -15.20
N LEU A 116 6.67 18.02 -16.09
CA LEU A 116 5.77 16.92 -15.76
C LEU A 116 6.46 15.68 -15.20
N ALA A 117 7.80 15.60 -15.23
CA ALA A 117 8.55 14.44 -14.75
C ALA A 117 8.16 14.02 -13.31
N LYS A 118 8.00 14.99 -12.40
CA LYS A 118 7.60 14.72 -11.00
C LYS A 118 6.13 14.31 -10.83
N ALA A 119 5.29 14.50 -11.85
CA ALA A 119 3.90 14.05 -11.85
C ALA A 119 3.78 12.57 -12.26
N MET A 120 4.81 11.96 -12.83
CA MET A 120 4.80 10.56 -13.25
C MET A 120 4.75 9.62 -12.06
N VAL A 121 3.95 8.55 -12.20
CA VAL A 121 3.96 7.43 -11.27
C VAL A 121 5.18 6.56 -11.60
N GLY A 122 5.97 6.20 -10.59
CA GLY A 122 7.17 5.40 -10.80
C GLY A 122 6.84 3.99 -11.31
N ASP A 123 7.68 3.47 -12.19
CA ASP A 123 7.48 2.25 -12.97
C ASP A 123 7.12 1.03 -12.11
N GLY A 124 7.73 0.92 -10.93
CA GLY A 124 7.48 -0.16 -9.98
C GLY A 124 6.11 -0.11 -9.28
N SER A 125 5.30 0.93 -9.49
CA SER A 125 4.03 1.14 -8.77
C SER A 125 2.78 1.10 -9.65
N PHE A 126 2.89 0.62 -10.88
CA PHE A 126 1.75 0.41 -11.76
C PHE A 126 0.80 -0.68 -11.21
N HIS A 127 -0.47 -0.32 -11.05
CA HIS A 127 -1.52 -1.19 -10.51
C HIS A 127 -2.91 -0.71 -10.91
N ILE A 128 -3.90 -1.60 -10.81
CA ILE A 128 -5.32 -1.23 -10.73
C ILE A 128 -5.72 -1.23 -9.25
N THR A 129 -6.29 -0.13 -8.77
CA THR A 129 -6.88 -0.06 -7.43
C THR A 129 -8.26 -0.73 -7.45
N LEU A 130 -8.42 -1.89 -6.82
CA LEU A 130 -9.68 -2.63 -6.78
C LEU A 130 -10.65 -2.10 -5.70
N LEU A 131 -10.12 -1.75 -4.52
CA LEU A 131 -10.89 -1.25 -3.40
C LEU A 131 -10.03 -0.34 -2.52
N VAL A 132 -10.56 0.79 -2.06
CA VAL A 132 -9.89 1.65 -1.07
C VAL A 132 -10.54 1.46 0.30
N MET A 133 -9.77 1.61 1.37
CA MET A 133 -10.25 1.43 2.75
C MET A 133 -9.43 2.22 3.77
N GLN A 134 -9.96 2.34 4.99
CA GLN A 134 -9.29 2.94 6.13
C GLN A 134 -9.01 1.89 7.20
N LEU A 135 -7.74 1.70 7.56
CA LEU A 135 -7.27 0.82 8.65
C LEU A 135 -6.41 1.66 9.60
N LEU A 136 -6.87 1.88 10.84
CA LEU A 136 -6.33 2.89 11.76
C LEU A 136 -5.32 2.32 12.77
N ASN A 137 -5.31 1.02 12.99
CA ASN A 137 -4.46 0.35 13.98
C ASN A 137 -4.06 -1.06 13.51
N GLU A 138 -3.15 -1.71 14.25
CA GLU A 138 -2.65 -3.04 13.88
C GLU A 138 -3.73 -4.11 13.86
N ASP A 139 -4.76 -4.02 14.71
CA ASP A 139 -5.85 -5.00 14.72
C ASP A 139 -6.72 -4.87 13.48
N GLU A 140 -7.07 -3.64 13.07
CA GLU A 140 -7.76 -3.39 11.80
C GLU A 140 -6.92 -3.85 10.58
N VAL A 141 -5.59 -3.71 10.64
CA VAL A 141 -4.70 -4.29 9.61
C VAL A 141 -4.83 -5.81 9.57
N ASN A 142 -4.81 -6.50 10.71
CA ASN A 142 -4.99 -7.95 10.75
C ASN A 142 -6.39 -8.37 10.26
N ILE A 143 -7.45 -7.65 10.63
CA ILE A 143 -8.80 -7.89 10.12
C ILE A 143 -8.85 -7.71 8.59
N GLY A 144 -8.16 -6.72 8.05
CA GLY A 144 -8.05 -6.51 6.61
C GLY A 144 -7.30 -7.64 5.88
N ILE A 145 -6.27 -8.21 6.53
CA ILE A 145 -5.59 -9.41 6.03
C ILE A 145 -6.55 -10.60 6.00
N ASP A 146 -7.30 -10.83 7.08
CA ASP A 146 -8.28 -11.92 7.16
C ASP A 146 -9.40 -11.75 6.11
N ALA A 147 -9.89 -10.52 5.91
CA ALA A 147 -10.86 -10.20 4.87
C ALA A 147 -10.33 -10.52 3.46
N LEU A 148 -9.05 -10.21 3.19
CA LEU A 148 -8.41 -10.55 1.91
C LEU A 148 -8.33 -12.06 1.71
N LEU A 149 -7.99 -12.82 2.75
CA LEU A 149 -7.93 -14.29 2.66
C LEU A 149 -9.31 -14.90 2.40
N GLU A 150 -10.34 -14.41 3.08
CA GLU A 150 -11.73 -14.83 2.87
C GLU A 150 -12.30 -14.43 1.51
N LEU A 151 -11.78 -13.36 0.90
CA LEU A 151 -12.18 -12.93 -0.44
C LEU A 151 -11.80 -13.96 -1.52
N LYS A 152 -10.69 -14.69 -1.34
CA LYS A 152 -10.15 -15.61 -2.35
C LYS A 152 -11.17 -16.62 -2.91
N PRO A 153 -11.87 -17.44 -2.11
CA PRO A 153 -12.83 -18.42 -2.62
C PRO A 153 -13.95 -17.79 -3.44
N PHE A 154 -14.43 -16.59 -3.06
CA PHE A 154 -15.45 -15.89 -3.85
C PHE A 154 -14.93 -15.46 -5.22
N ILE A 155 -13.68 -15.01 -5.31
CA ILE A 155 -13.08 -14.70 -6.62
C ILE A 155 -12.99 -15.95 -7.48
N GLU A 156 -12.55 -17.08 -6.92
CA GLU A 156 -12.46 -18.34 -7.65
C GLU A 156 -13.84 -18.82 -8.15
N GLU A 157 -14.90 -18.60 -7.36
CA GLU A 157 -16.29 -18.89 -7.73
C GLU A 157 -16.77 -18.01 -8.89
N ILE A 158 -16.53 -16.70 -8.85
CA ILE A 158 -16.88 -15.75 -9.94
C ILE A 158 -16.19 -16.18 -11.24
N LEU A 159 -14.91 -16.54 -11.15
CA LEU A 159 -14.10 -16.89 -12.31
C LEU A 159 -14.40 -18.30 -12.86
N ARG A 160 -15.02 -19.19 -12.07
CA ARG A 160 -15.40 -20.56 -12.46
C ARG A 160 -14.24 -21.33 -13.12
N GLY A 161 -13.02 -21.13 -12.60
CA GLY A 161 -11.79 -21.74 -13.12
C GLY A 161 -11.24 -21.14 -14.42
N LYS A 162 -11.83 -20.06 -14.95
CA LYS A 162 -11.30 -19.31 -16.10
C LYS A 162 -10.32 -18.23 -15.62
N HIS A 163 -9.41 -17.82 -16.51
CA HIS A 163 -8.56 -16.66 -16.26
C HIS A 163 -9.32 -15.36 -16.57
N LEU A 164 -9.09 -14.33 -15.76
CA LEU A 164 -9.56 -12.98 -16.05
C LEU A 164 -8.42 -12.18 -16.69
N THR A 165 -8.54 -11.89 -17.98
CA THR A 165 -7.57 -11.11 -18.74
C THR A 165 -8.05 -9.67 -18.89
N LEU A 166 -7.17 -8.72 -18.63
CA LEU A 166 -7.44 -7.28 -18.56
C LEU A 166 -6.67 -6.56 -19.70
N PRO A 167 -7.31 -6.33 -20.86
CA PRO A 167 -6.71 -5.60 -21.98
C PRO A 167 -6.64 -4.10 -21.72
N PHE A 168 -5.45 -3.52 -21.85
CA PHE A 168 -5.23 -2.08 -21.70
C PHE A 168 -5.04 -1.40 -23.05
N GLN A 169 -5.91 -0.45 -23.35
CA GLN A 169 -5.90 0.26 -24.62
C GLN A 169 -6.39 1.69 -24.48
N GLY A 170 -5.61 2.62 -25.03
CA GLY A 170 -5.95 4.03 -25.09
C GLY A 170 -5.82 4.77 -23.76
N ILE A 171 -5.98 6.08 -23.83
CA ILE A 171 -5.72 6.99 -22.70
C ILE A 171 -7.00 7.73 -22.30
N GLY A 172 -7.12 8.02 -21.00
CA GLY A 172 -8.14 8.88 -20.43
C GLY A 172 -7.57 9.77 -19.33
N THR A 173 -8.39 10.72 -18.88
CA THR A 173 -8.07 11.54 -17.71
C THR A 173 -9.26 11.69 -16.77
N PHE A 174 -8.98 11.88 -15.47
CA PHE A 174 -9.97 12.35 -14.50
C PHE A 174 -9.74 13.83 -14.23
N GLY A 175 -10.69 14.68 -14.65
CA GLY A 175 -10.63 16.13 -14.45
C GLY A 175 -9.36 16.80 -15.01
N ASN A 176 -8.73 16.17 -16.01
CA ASN A 176 -7.40 16.56 -16.51
C ASN A 176 -6.32 16.66 -15.41
N GLN A 177 -6.47 15.97 -14.28
CA GLN A 177 -5.50 15.95 -13.16
C GLN A 177 -4.77 14.62 -13.05
N VAL A 178 -5.42 13.53 -13.44
CA VAL A 178 -4.89 12.17 -13.40
C VAL A 178 -4.94 11.60 -14.80
N GLY A 179 -3.79 11.18 -15.34
CA GLY A 179 -3.69 10.50 -16.63
C GLY A 179 -3.59 9.00 -16.42
N PHE A 180 -4.41 8.23 -17.14
CA PHE A 180 -4.46 6.78 -17.03
C PHE A 180 -4.62 6.08 -18.38
N VAL A 181 -4.11 4.86 -18.46
CA VAL A 181 -4.44 3.92 -19.52
C VAL A 181 -5.80 3.29 -19.20
N LYS A 182 -6.67 3.23 -20.20
CA LYS A 182 -8.02 2.66 -20.06
C LYS A 182 -7.96 1.13 -20.10
N LEU A 183 -8.83 0.51 -19.34
CA LEU A 183 -9.22 -0.88 -19.56
C LEU A 183 -10.15 -0.89 -20.78
N ALA A 184 -9.84 -1.71 -21.79
CA ALA A 184 -10.67 -1.82 -22.99
C ALA A 184 -12.05 -2.39 -22.64
N GLU A 185 -13.05 -2.14 -23.46
CA GLU A 185 -14.38 -2.74 -23.29
C GLU A 185 -14.35 -4.25 -23.60
N GLY A 186 -15.22 -5.02 -22.95
CA GLY A 186 -15.33 -6.46 -23.17
C GLY A 186 -15.89 -7.22 -21.97
N ASP A 187 -15.98 -8.54 -22.12
CA ASP A 187 -16.60 -9.44 -21.14
C ASP A 187 -15.87 -9.48 -19.80
N HIS A 188 -14.60 -9.09 -19.75
CA HIS A 188 -13.79 -9.01 -18.53
C HIS A 188 -14.25 -7.91 -17.56
N ILE A 189 -15.02 -6.91 -18.03
CA ILE A 189 -15.49 -5.81 -17.18
C ILE A 189 -16.44 -6.31 -16.08
N ASN A 190 -17.43 -7.13 -16.43
CA ASN A 190 -18.46 -7.56 -15.48
C ASN A 190 -17.88 -8.40 -14.32
N PRO A 191 -17.05 -9.43 -14.55
CA PRO A 191 -16.39 -10.16 -13.47
C PRO A 191 -15.52 -9.27 -12.60
N LEU A 192 -14.80 -8.29 -13.18
CA LEU A 192 -13.96 -7.37 -12.42
C LEU A 192 -14.79 -6.46 -11.50
N LEU A 193 -15.93 -5.95 -11.99
CA LEU A 193 -16.87 -5.17 -11.17
C LEU A 193 -17.49 -6.01 -10.05
N GLU A 194 -17.85 -7.27 -10.35
CA GLU A 194 -18.41 -8.21 -9.37
C GLU A 194 -17.38 -8.52 -8.26
N ILE A 195 -16.12 -8.78 -8.63
CA ILE A 195 -15.01 -8.95 -7.69
C ILE A 195 -14.87 -7.71 -6.78
N ALA A 196 -14.92 -6.50 -7.35
CA ALA A 196 -14.79 -5.26 -6.58
C ALA A 196 -15.93 -5.06 -5.57
N GLU A 197 -17.18 -5.37 -5.96
CA GLU A 197 -18.34 -5.23 -5.06
C GLU A 197 -18.34 -6.31 -3.97
N ILE A 198 -17.96 -7.55 -4.30
CA ILE A 198 -17.76 -8.60 -3.29
C ILE A 198 -16.64 -8.20 -2.32
N ALA A 199 -15.50 -7.73 -2.82
CA ALA A 199 -14.41 -7.25 -1.97
C ALA A 199 -14.88 -6.14 -1.01
N LYS A 200 -15.61 -5.14 -1.53
CA LYS A 200 -16.18 -4.08 -0.70
C LYS A 200 -17.08 -4.62 0.40
N ARG A 201 -17.99 -5.54 0.06
CA ARG A 201 -18.91 -6.17 1.01
C ARG A 201 -18.17 -6.99 2.07
N THR A 202 -17.24 -7.87 1.68
CA THR A 202 -16.46 -8.70 2.61
C THR A 202 -15.70 -7.84 3.63
N PHE A 203 -15.10 -6.72 3.20
CA PHE A 203 -14.41 -5.82 4.12
C PHE A 203 -15.39 -5.05 5.02
N GLN A 204 -16.52 -4.57 4.48
CA GLN A 204 -17.54 -3.86 5.27
C GLN A 204 -18.22 -4.75 6.30
N GLU A 205 -18.46 -6.03 6.00
CA GLU A 205 -19.02 -7.02 6.92
C GLU A 205 -18.10 -7.29 8.13
N LYS A 206 -16.79 -7.13 7.95
CA LYS A 206 -15.81 -7.15 9.06
C LYS A 206 -15.66 -5.81 9.79
N GLY A 207 -16.51 -4.83 9.49
CA GLY A 207 -16.51 -3.53 10.13
C GLY A 207 -15.47 -2.54 9.59
N ILE A 208 -14.78 -2.87 8.48
CA ILE A 208 -13.80 -1.97 7.87
C ILE A 208 -14.53 -0.92 6.99
N PRO A 209 -14.29 0.39 7.20
CA PRO A 209 -14.73 1.41 6.26
C PRO A 209 -14.03 1.23 4.91
N ALA A 210 -14.76 0.78 3.89
CA ALA A 210 -14.24 0.51 2.55
C ALA A 210 -15.16 1.04 1.44
N GLY A 211 -14.56 1.43 0.32
CA GLY A 211 -15.23 1.96 -0.87
C GLY A 211 -15.20 3.49 -1.00
N ASP A 212 -15.69 3.97 -2.15
CA ASP A 212 -15.88 5.39 -2.50
C ASP A 212 -17.32 5.55 -3.03
N SER A 213 -17.93 6.72 -2.84
CA SER A 213 -19.27 7.06 -3.35
C SER A 213 -19.33 7.14 -4.88
N ARG A 214 -18.21 7.36 -5.55
CA ARG A 214 -18.13 7.55 -7.02
C ARG A 214 -18.23 6.28 -7.85
N GLY A 215 -18.31 5.12 -7.20
CA GLY A 215 -18.31 3.81 -7.86
C GLY A 215 -16.92 3.41 -8.38
N PHE A 216 -16.75 2.12 -8.64
CA PHE A 216 -15.49 1.57 -9.12
C PHE A 216 -15.35 1.77 -10.64
N LYS A 217 -14.26 2.45 -11.05
CA LYS A 217 -13.88 2.64 -12.44
C LYS A 217 -12.43 2.14 -12.62
N PRO A 218 -12.20 0.93 -13.14
CA PRO A 218 -10.86 0.38 -13.27
C PRO A 218 -10.02 1.21 -14.26
N HIS A 219 -8.82 1.60 -13.84
CA HIS A 219 -7.91 2.40 -14.64
C HIS A 219 -6.47 2.16 -14.18
N LEU A 220 -5.52 2.32 -15.10
CA LEU A 220 -4.10 2.16 -14.82
C LEU A 220 -3.39 3.52 -14.88
N THR A 221 -3.15 4.11 -13.71
CA THR A 221 -2.61 5.47 -13.64
C THR A 221 -1.13 5.52 -14.01
N PHE A 222 -0.75 6.44 -14.90
CA PHE A 222 0.65 6.71 -15.23
C PHE A 222 1.13 8.09 -14.74
N MET A 223 0.22 9.04 -14.48
CA MET A 223 0.60 10.36 -13.92
C MET A 223 -0.51 11.00 -13.08
N LYS A 224 -0.11 11.80 -12.09
CA LYS A 224 -1.02 12.59 -11.24
C LYS A 224 -0.38 13.97 -10.95
N LEU A 225 -1.07 15.06 -11.32
CA LEU A 225 -0.57 16.41 -11.04
C LEU A 225 -0.47 16.72 -9.54
N SER A 226 -1.28 16.05 -8.71
CA SER A 226 -1.21 16.18 -7.25
C SER A 226 0.15 15.77 -6.66
N LYS A 227 0.93 14.94 -7.35
CA LYS A 227 2.30 14.57 -6.95
C LYS A 227 3.31 15.69 -7.11
N ALA A 228 2.98 16.73 -7.87
CA ALA A 228 3.84 17.87 -8.10
C ALA A 228 3.05 19.18 -7.90
N PRO A 229 2.67 19.54 -6.66
CA PRO A 229 1.84 20.72 -6.38
C PRO A 229 2.41 22.04 -6.91
N TRP A 230 3.73 22.13 -7.05
CA TRP A 230 4.44 23.28 -7.60
C TRP A 230 4.06 23.56 -9.07
N LEU A 231 3.65 22.55 -9.85
CA LEU A 231 3.24 22.69 -11.25
C LEU A 231 2.10 23.68 -11.44
N ARG A 232 1.11 23.63 -10.54
CA ARG A 232 -0.06 24.51 -10.59
C ARG A 232 0.32 25.98 -10.42
N LYS A 233 1.34 26.26 -9.60
CA LYS A 233 1.89 27.61 -9.40
C LYS A 233 2.71 28.09 -10.61
N ASN A 234 3.17 27.16 -11.46
CA ASN A 234 4.02 27.43 -12.63
C ASN A 234 3.26 27.24 -13.96
N GLY A 235 1.95 27.50 -13.95
CA GLY A 235 1.10 27.52 -15.15
C GLY A 235 0.52 26.17 -15.58
N VAL A 236 1.02 25.05 -15.07
CA VAL A 236 0.51 23.71 -15.43
C VAL A 236 -0.64 23.31 -14.52
N LYS A 237 -1.87 23.69 -14.93
CA LYS A 237 -3.10 23.43 -14.16
C LYS A 237 -3.84 22.16 -14.59
N LYS A 238 -3.58 21.66 -15.78
CA LYS A 238 -4.27 20.52 -16.42
C LYS A 238 -3.29 19.75 -17.27
N ILE A 239 -3.53 18.46 -17.45
CA ILE A 239 -2.83 17.63 -18.43
C ILE A 239 -3.42 17.96 -19.81
N ASP A 240 -2.57 18.47 -20.68
CA ASP A 240 -2.92 18.79 -22.06
C ASP A 240 -3.09 17.49 -22.88
N PRO A 241 -4.24 17.28 -23.56
CA PRO A 241 -4.46 16.12 -24.41
C PRO A 241 -3.44 15.94 -25.55
N GLU A 242 -2.87 17.02 -26.07
CA GLU A 242 -1.90 16.96 -27.17
C GLU A 242 -0.65 16.14 -26.79
N LEU A 243 -0.27 16.18 -25.51
CA LEU A 243 0.92 15.48 -24.99
C LEU A 243 0.88 13.96 -25.21
N TYR A 244 -0.32 13.38 -25.26
CA TYR A 244 -0.53 11.94 -25.38
C TYR A 244 -1.38 11.54 -26.59
N GLU A 245 -1.60 12.45 -27.54
CA GLU A 245 -2.43 12.23 -28.73
C GLU A 245 -2.03 10.97 -29.51
N LYS A 246 -0.72 10.76 -29.71
CA LYS A 246 -0.14 9.59 -30.40
C LYS A 246 -0.49 8.25 -29.77
N TYR A 247 -0.95 8.25 -28.52
CA TYR A 247 -1.23 7.05 -27.73
C TYR A 247 -2.72 6.87 -27.42
N ILE A 248 -3.62 7.71 -27.95
CA ILE A 248 -5.04 7.70 -27.59
C ILE A 248 -5.75 6.38 -27.91
N SER A 249 -5.27 5.63 -28.90
CA SER A 249 -5.76 4.32 -29.33
C SER A 249 -4.75 3.20 -29.16
N HIS A 250 -3.57 3.49 -28.59
CA HIS A 250 -2.47 2.52 -28.46
C HIS A 250 -2.85 1.34 -27.57
N ARG A 251 -2.53 0.12 -28.01
CA ARG A 251 -2.72 -1.11 -27.22
C ARG A 251 -1.45 -1.36 -26.42
N PHE A 252 -1.57 -1.29 -25.09
CA PHE A 252 -0.44 -1.46 -24.16
C PHE A 252 -0.18 -2.92 -23.81
N GLY A 253 -1.17 -3.80 -24.01
CA GLY A 253 -1.07 -5.23 -23.73
C GLY A 253 -2.19 -5.73 -22.83
N GLU A 254 -2.02 -6.93 -22.28
CA GLU A 254 -3.02 -7.64 -21.49
C GLU A 254 -2.43 -8.17 -20.18
N GLU A 255 -3.03 -7.83 -19.05
CA GLU A 255 -2.63 -8.36 -17.74
C GLU A 255 -3.59 -9.47 -17.32
N MET A 256 -3.08 -10.61 -16.89
CA MET A 256 -3.91 -11.66 -16.31
C MET A 256 -4.03 -11.41 -14.81
N LEU A 257 -5.25 -11.40 -14.27
CA LEU A 257 -5.45 -11.38 -12.82
C LEU A 257 -4.85 -12.65 -12.21
N TYR A 258 -3.75 -12.48 -11.48
CA TYR A 258 -3.06 -13.56 -10.79
C TYR A 258 -2.86 -13.28 -9.30
N ARG A 259 -2.74 -12.01 -8.90
CA ARG A 259 -2.46 -11.63 -7.52
C ARG A 259 -3.28 -10.40 -7.12
N ILE A 260 -3.74 -10.37 -5.88
CA ILE A 260 -4.32 -9.17 -5.25
C ILE A 260 -3.56 -8.90 -3.96
N ASP A 261 -3.08 -7.67 -3.81
CA ASP A 261 -2.27 -7.23 -2.68
C ASP A 261 -3.05 -6.26 -1.79
N LEU A 262 -2.99 -6.43 -0.46
CA LEU A 262 -3.40 -5.39 0.49
C LEU A 262 -2.21 -4.45 0.72
N CYS A 263 -2.31 -3.25 0.15
CA CYS A 263 -1.22 -2.28 0.11
C CYS A 263 -1.49 -1.08 1.03
N SER A 264 -0.42 -0.60 1.68
CA SER A 264 -0.44 0.69 2.37
C SER A 264 -0.14 1.84 1.41
N MET A 265 -0.89 2.93 1.54
CA MET A 265 -0.65 4.15 0.78
C MET A 265 0.51 5.00 1.35
N LEU A 266 0.75 4.89 2.67
CA LEU A 266 1.59 5.83 3.41
C LEU A 266 2.92 5.22 3.86
N LYS A 267 3.00 3.89 4.01
CA LYS A 267 4.25 3.22 4.38
C LYS A 267 5.27 3.30 3.25
N LYS A 268 6.56 3.26 3.63
CA LYS A 268 7.68 3.27 2.67
C LYS A 268 7.52 2.15 1.64
N LYS A 269 7.63 2.53 0.36
CA LYS A 269 7.63 1.60 -0.77
C LYS A 269 8.76 0.56 -0.65
N GLN A 270 8.54 -0.58 -1.28
CA GLN A 270 9.53 -1.64 -1.42
C GLN A 270 10.71 -1.18 -2.29
N SER A 271 11.82 -1.93 -2.26
CA SER A 271 13.03 -1.64 -3.04
C SER A 271 12.80 -1.63 -4.56
N ASN A 272 11.82 -2.41 -5.04
CA ASN A 272 11.40 -2.43 -6.44
C ASN A 272 10.46 -1.27 -6.83
N GLY A 273 10.12 -0.37 -5.90
CA GLY A 273 9.22 0.76 -6.13
C GLY A 273 7.72 0.46 -5.95
N TYR A 274 7.34 -0.79 -5.66
CA TYR A 274 5.96 -1.16 -5.38
C TYR A 274 5.54 -0.76 -3.96
N TYR A 275 4.23 -0.71 -3.71
CA TYR A 275 3.69 -0.33 -2.42
C TYR A 275 4.07 -1.34 -1.32
N HIS A 276 4.15 -0.88 -0.08
CA HIS A 276 4.26 -1.79 1.06
C HIS A 276 3.03 -2.70 1.10
N CYS A 277 3.26 -4.02 1.17
CA CYS A 277 2.19 -5.01 1.17
C CYS A 277 2.09 -5.67 2.55
N GLU A 278 0.88 -5.66 3.13
CA GLU A 278 0.59 -6.34 4.39
C GLU A 278 0.35 -7.84 4.16
N SER A 279 -0.34 -8.17 3.06
CA SER A 279 -0.68 -9.53 2.66
C SER A 279 -1.02 -9.56 1.17
N SER A 280 -1.04 -10.76 0.59
CA SER A 280 -1.39 -11.02 -0.81
C SER A 280 -2.15 -12.33 -0.92
N ILE A 281 -3.08 -12.40 -1.88
CA ILE A 281 -3.69 -13.66 -2.33
C ILE A 281 -3.35 -13.90 -3.80
N VAL A 282 -3.21 -15.18 -4.16
CA VAL A 282 -3.06 -15.64 -5.54
C VAL A 282 -4.41 -16.19 -6.03
N VAL A 283 -4.80 -15.78 -7.23
CA VAL A 283 -6.07 -16.11 -7.87
C VAL A 283 -5.82 -16.97 -9.11
N GLY A 284 -6.61 -18.03 -9.27
CA GLY A 284 -6.53 -18.96 -10.40
C GLY A 284 -5.68 -20.22 -10.10
N LYS A 285 -5.83 -21.23 -10.95
CA LYS A 285 -5.03 -22.47 -10.86
C LYS A 285 -3.63 -22.21 -11.38
N LYS A 286 -2.59 -22.42 -10.56
CA LYS A 286 -1.18 -22.37 -10.99
C LYS A 286 -0.97 -23.39 -12.14
N PRO A 287 -0.25 -23.06 -13.22
CA PRO A 287 0.56 -24.07 -13.88
C PRO A 287 1.58 -24.53 -12.82
N ILE A 288 1.47 -25.78 -12.37
CA ILE A 288 2.20 -26.27 -11.20
C ILE A 288 3.69 -26.35 -11.54
N GLY A 289 4.46 -25.33 -11.13
CA GLY A 289 5.90 -25.42 -10.92
C GLY A 289 6.19 -25.71 -9.45
N ILE A 290 7.06 -26.68 -9.17
CA ILE A 290 7.43 -27.11 -7.80
C ILE A 290 7.90 -25.93 -6.93
N GLN A 291 8.60 -24.95 -7.53
CA GLN A 291 9.10 -23.77 -6.83
C GLN A 291 7.98 -22.89 -6.27
N ASP A 292 6.86 -22.77 -6.98
CA ASP A 292 5.73 -21.95 -6.55
C ASP A 292 4.91 -22.61 -5.44
N LEU A 293 4.92 -23.95 -5.34
CA LEU A 293 4.36 -24.68 -4.21
C LEU A 293 5.20 -24.46 -2.95
N ILE A 294 6.53 -24.51 -3.10
CA ILE A 294 7.47 -24.29 -1.99
C ILE A 294 7.32 -22.86 -1.45
N ASN A 295 7.27 -21.85 -2.32
CA ASN A 295 7.14 -20.46 -1.90
C ASN A 295 5.80 -20.19 -1.19
N GLU A 296 4.71 -20.80 -1.64
CA GLU A 296 3.40 -20.69 -0.99
C GLU A 296 3.41 -21.36 0.38
N ALA A 297 3.93 -22.59 0.48
CA ALA A 297 4.03 -23.30 1.76
C ALA A 297 4.87 -22.51 2.78
N LEU A 298 6.01 -21.97 2.35
CA LEU A 298 6.86 -21.12 3.18
C LEU A 298 6.15 -19.83 3.61
N HIS A 299 5.33 -19.23 2.75
CA HIS A 299 4.57 -18.04 3.09
C HIS A 299 3.50 -18.34 4.16
N GLN A 300 2.74 -19.41 3.97
CA GLN A 300 1.71 -19.85 4.93
C GLN A 300 2.32 -20.20 6.29
N GLU A 301 3.44 -20.94 6.31
CA GLU A 301 4.17 -21.22 7.55
C GLU A 301 4.65 -19.94 8.24
N ARG A 302 5.22 -19.00 7.49
CA ARG A 302 5.70 -17.72 8.04
C ARG A 302 4.55 -16.92 8.66
N MET A 303 3.38 -16.89 8.01
CA MET A 303 2.19 -16.20 8.54
C MET A 303 1.66 -16.88 9.79
N GLY A 304 1.58 -18.22 9.80
CA GLY A 304 1.21 -18.98 10.99
C GLY A 304 2.17 -18.74 12.17
N LEU A 305 3.48 -18.69 11.90
CA LEU A 305 4.49 -18.36 12.91
C LEU A 305 4.33 -16.93 13.44
N LYS A 306 4.11 -15.97 12.54
CA LYS A 306 3.89 -14.56 12.91
C LYS A 306 2.68 -14.40 13.82
N SER A 307 1.59 -15.12 13.53
CA SER A 307 0.38 -15.15 14.37
C SER A 307 0.66 -15.74 15.77
N LYS A 308 1.36 -16.89 15.84
CA LYS A 308 1.76 -17.48 17.13
C LYS A 308 2.66 -16.55 17.95
N VAL A 309 3.59 -15.85 17.30
CA VAL A 309 4.44 -14.86 17.97
C VAL A 309 3.59 -13.70 18.52
N LYS A 310 2.57 -13.24 17.78
CA LYS A 310 1.63 -12.23 18.29
C LYS A 310 0.90 -12.73 19.54
N GLN A 311 0.36 -13.96 19.51
CA GLN A 311 -0.33 -14.56 20.65
C GLN A 311 0.58 -14.72 21.87
N ILE A 312 1.83 -15.15 21.68
CA ILE A 312 2.81 -15.26 22.78
C ILE A 312 3.10 -13.88 23.37
N LYS A 313 3.29 -12.85 22.53
CA LYS A 313 3.49 -11.47 23.02
C LYS A 313 2.31 -10.99 23.84
N GLU A 314 1.09 -11.22 23.38
CA GLU A 314 -0.13 -10.88 24.11
C GLU A 314 -0.23 -11.63 25.45
N LEU A 315 0.13 -12.91 25.47
CA LEU A 315 0.16 -13.72 26.70
C LEU A 315 1.18 -13.18 27.71
N LEU A 316 2.39 -12.86 27.26
CA LEU A 316 3.46 -12.28 28.08
C LEU A 316 3.14 -10.88 28.60
N LEU A 317 2.21 -10.16 27.95
CA LEU A 317 1.72 -8.86 28.40
C LEU A 317 0.62 -8.96 29.47
N LYS A 318 0.05 -10.15 29.73
CA LYS A 318 -0.99 -10.31 30.76
C LYS A 318 -0.39 -10.12 32.15
N PRO A 319 -0.99 -9.27 33.01
CA PRO A 319 -0.49 -9.00 34.37
C PRO A 319 -0.26 -10.28 35.19
N GLU A 320 -1.22 -11.21 35.16
CA GLU A 320 -1.11 -12.50 35.86
C GLU A 320 0.09 -13.35 35.40
N THR A 321 0.42 -13.28 34.10
CA THR A 321 1.57 -14.01 33.53
C THR A 321 2.88 -13.33 33.94
N GLN A 322 2.92 -12.00 33.92
CA GLN A 322 4.07 -11.24 34.39
C GLN A 322 4.32 -11.43 35.88
N ASP A 323 3.27 -11.46 36.71
CA ASP A 323 3.36 -11.70 38.14
C ASP A 323 3.84 -13.12 38.46
N LYS A 324 3.41 -14.14 37.70
CA LYS A 324 3.94 -15.50 37.83
C LYS A 324 5.43 -15.58 37.45
N ILE A 325 5.80 -15.00 36.32
CA ILE A 325 7.21 -14.92 35.88
C ILE A 325 8.07 -14.21 36.93
N ARG A 326 7.57 -13.10 37.50
CA ARG A 326 8.27 -12.34 38.54
C ARG A 326 8.46 -13.16 39.81
N ARG A 327 7.43 -13.88 40.27
CA ARG A 327 7.52 -14.74 41.45
C ARG A 327 8.54 -15.86 41.28
N GLU A 328 8.53 -16.56 40.14
CA GLU A 328 9.49 -17.64 39.90
C GLU A 328 10.93 -17.13 39.76
N LEU A 329 11.16 -15.99 39.09
CA LEU A 329 12.50 -15.46 38.88
C LEU A 329 13.12 -14.80 40.12
N PHE A 330 12.30 -14.18 40.97
CA PHE A 330 12.77 -13.34 42.09
C PHE A 330 12.39 -13.86 43.48
N GLU A 331 11.30 -14.59 43.66
CA GLU A 331 10.89 -15.11 44.97
C GLU A 331 11.35 -16.56 45.20
N GLY A 332 11.43 -17.39 44.16
CA GLY A 332 11.98 -18.76 44.25
C GLY A 332 13.49 -18.82 44.58
N ARG A 333 14.21 -17.71 44.41
CA ARG A 333 15.66 -17.63 44.67
C ARG A 333 16.03 -17.33 46.12
N LEU A 334 15.08 -16.89 46.95
CA LEU A 334 15.32 -16.55 48.36
C LEU A 334 15.36 -17.78 49.28
N ILE A 335 14.85 -18.93 48.85
CA ILE A 335 14.74 -20.13 49.70
C ILE A 335 16.03 -20.98 49.69
N ASN A 336 16.89 -20.83 48.69
CA ASN A 336 18.13 -21.64 48.57
C ASN A 336 19.36 -21.06 49.27
N ASN A 337 19.31 -19.83 49.78
CA ASN A 337 20.47 -19.19 50.45
C ASN A 337 20.40 -19.21 51.99
N SER A 338 19.37 -19.82 52.60
CA SER A 338 19.22 -19.87 54.06
C SER A 338 19.64 -21.20 54.71
N ASN A 339 20.06 -22.21 53.96
CA ASN A 339 20.43 -23.54 54.50
C ASN A 339 21.95 -23.81 54.54
N GLN A 340 22.78 -22.77 54.54
CA GLN A 340 24.23 -22.92 54.71
C GLN A 340 24.74 -22.01 55.84
N ALA A 341 24.07 -22.06 56.99
CA ALA A 341 24.60 -21.58 58.25
C ALA A 341 24.03 -22.47 59.37
N ASN A 342 24.92 -23.00 60.22
CA ASN A 342 24.67 -23.79 61.43
C ASN A 342 24.61 -25.32 61.23
N ASP A 343 25.77 -25.98 61.25
CA ASP A 343 26.14 -26.87 62.37
C ASP A 343 27.52 -27.52 62.12
N VAL A 344 28.54 -27.08 62.88
CA VAL A 344 29.69 -27.92 63.23
C VAL A 344 30.10 -27.54 64.64
N ASP A 345 29.58 -28.25 65.64
CA ASP A 345 30.20 -28.38 66.96
C ASP A 345 30.66 -29.84 67.11
N PHE A 346 31.95 -30.02 67.37
CA PHE A 346 32.54 -31.31 67.74
C PHE A 346 33.55 -31.05 68.87
N GLY A 347 33.08 -31.17 70.11
CA GLY A 347 33.91 -31.21 71.29
C GLY A 347 34.46 -32.62 71.58
N MET A 348 35.79 -32.69 71.78
CA MET A 348 36.62 -33.53 72.68
C MET A 348 36.29 -35.04 72.82
N THR A 349 37.22 -36.02 72.88
CA THR A 349 38.45 -36.13 73.71
C THR A 349 39.21 -37.45 73.41
N LEU A 350 40.47 -37.55 73.89
CA LEU A 350 41.29 -38.74 74.25
C LEU A 350 42.26 -39.33 73.19
N THR A 351 43.55 -38.96 73.26
CA THR A 351 44.59 -39.63 74.09
C THR A 351 45.75 -38.69 74.37
#